data_AF-A0A9Q1BAC1-F1
#
_entry.id   AF-A0A9Q1BAC1-F1
#
_cell.length_a   1.000
_cell.length_b   1.000
_cell.length_c   1.000
_cell.angle_alpha   90.00
_cell.angle_beta   90.00
_cell.angle_gamma   90.00
#
_symmetry.space_group_name_H-M   'P 1'
#
loop_
_entity.id
_entity.type
_entity.pdbx_description
1 polymer ?
#
loop_
_entity_poly.entity_id
_entity_poly.type
_entity_poly.pdbx_seq_one_letter_code
_entity_poly.pdbx_strand_id
1 'polypeptide(L)'
;MLRRCRRIFAFFVDLTLFAGYISISQVRLNNCYSTVDLRGGNHLQLKSNLSIPVLTTLNTLWIQEPGREITSEEFTGILQYSSKCLALKELWFVWCLLPLSIQAESVSVLRSRNVKGNIQPIILCVMKKK
;
A
#
# COMPACT_ATOMS: atom_id res chain seq x y z
N MET A 1 16.41 -7.36 19.76
CA MET A 1 15.64 -6.63 20.79
C MET A 1 15.36 -5.22 20.30
N LEU A 2 14.08 -4.85 20.27
CA LEU A 2 13.51 -3.62 19.73
C LEU A 2 14.17 -2.35 20.29
N ARG A 3 14.37 -1.34 19.42
CA ARG A 3 14.20 0.11 19.70
C ARG A 3 14.76 0.93 18.53
N ARG A 4 13.91 1.33 17.57
CA ARG A 4 14.05 2.61 16.83
C ARG A 4 12.88 2.96 15.89
N CYS A 5 11.64 2.54 16.18
CA CYS A 5 10.45 3.26 15.67
C CYS A 5 10.06 4.38 16.64
N ARG A 6 10.96 5.37 16.78
CA ARG A 6 10.66 6.65 17.44
C ARG A 6 11.13 7.74 16.49
N ARG A 7 10.21 8.26 15.67
CA ARG A 7 10.29 9.50 14.84
C ARG A 7 9.59 9.34 13.48
N ILE A 8 8.38 8.81 13.45
CA ILE A 8 7.34 9.39 12.58
C ILE A 8 6.10 9.48 13.45
N PHE A 9 5.55 10.68 13.50
CA PHE A 9 4.50 11.14 14.40
C PHE A 9 3.37 10.14 14.59
N ALA A 10 2.92 10.06 15.84
CA ALA A 10 1.59 9.62 16.18
C ALA A 10 0.56 10.41 15.34
N PHE A 11 -0.07 9.75 14.39
CA PHE A 11 -1.41 10.09 13.91
C PHE A 11 -2.26 8.84 14.07
N PHE A 12 -2.36 8.39 15.32
CA PHE A 12 -3.50 7.62 15.77
C PHE A 12 -4.56 8.61 16.22
N VAL A 13 -5.23 9.16 15.22
CA VAL A 13 -6.57 9.70 15.44
C VAL A 13 -7.45 8.78 14.63
N ASP A 14 -8.41 8.17 15.29
CA ASP A 14 -9.46 7.31 14.74
C ASP A 14 -9.92 7.84 13.37
N LEU A 15 -9.35 7.29 12.27
CA LEU A 15 -9.56 7.83 10.91
C LEU A 15 -11.02 7.75 10.49
N THR A 16 -11.79 6.88 11.13
CA THR A 16 -13.24 6.73 10.97
C THR A 16 -14.03 7.90 11.56
N LEU A 17 -13.55 8.57 12.61
CA LEU A 17 -14.21 9.73 13.23
C LEU A 17 -13.91 11.07 12.51
N PHE A 18 -12.82 11.14 11.74
CA PHE A 18 -12.37 12.37 11.06
C PHE A 18 -12.52 12.37 9.54
N ALA A 19 -13.15 11.33 8.98
CA ALA A 19 -13.36 11.18 7.54
C ALA A 19 -14.15 12.33 6.86
N GLY A 20 -14.69 13.28 7.64
CA GLY A 20 -15.32 14.50 7.13
C GLY A 20 -14.46 15.77 7.14
N TYR A 21 -13.31 15.81 7.84
CA TYR A 21 -12.58 17.08 8.06
C TYR A 21 -11.08 17.05 7.75
N ILE A 22 -10.46 15.87 7.62
CA ILE A 22 -9.03 15.77 7.34
C ILE A 22 -8.82 15.07 5.99
N SER A 23 -8.41 15.87 4.99
CA SER A 23 -8.05 15.36 3.67
C SER A 23 -6.67 14.71 3.72
N ILE A 24 -6.62 13.38 3.70
CA ILE A 24 -5.37 12.63 3.69
C ILE A 24 -5.02 12.32 2.25
N SER A 25 -4.24 13.20 1.63
CA SER A 25 -3.86 13.10 0.22
C SER A 25 -2.78 12.06 -0.04
N GLN A 26 -1.94 11.73 0.94
CA GLN A 26 -0.82 10.81 0.77
C GLN A 26 -0.61 9.92 1.99
N VAL A 27 -0.49 8.62 1.74
CA VAL A 27 -0.13 7.61 2.75
C VAL A 27 1.16 6.93 2.35
N ARG A 28 2.11 6.83 3.28
CA ARG A 28 3.35 6.08 3.10
C ARG A 28 3.47 4.98 4.13
N LEU A 29 3.54 3.75 3.66
CA LEU A 29 3.70 2.54 4.47
C LEU A 29 5.13 2.04 4.30
N ASN A 30 5.88 2.04 5.39
CA ASN A 30 7.27 1.60 5.39
C ASN A 30 7.42 0.42 6.36
N ASN A 31 7.64 -0.77 5.83
CA ASN A 31 7.77 -2.02 6.59
C ASN A 31 6.58 -2.39 7.49
N CYS A 32 5.44 -1.72 7.30
CA CYS A 32 4.30 -1.84 8.19
C CYS A 32 3.17 -2.69 7.63
N TYR A 33 3.22 -3.18 6.39
CA TYR A 33 2.06 -3.83 5.77
C TYR A 33 2.07 -5.35 5.99
N SER A 34 0.97 -5.93 6.50
CA SER A 34 0.90 -7.39 6.72
C SER A 34 -0.03 -8.08 5.73
N THR A 35 -1.24 -7.57 5.56
CA THR A 35 -2.36 -8.29 4.94
C THR A 35 -3.48 -7.30 4.58
N VAL A 36 -4.28 -7.58 3.56
CA VAL A 36 -5.58 -6.91 3.38
C VAL A 36 -6.63 -7.84 3.94
N ASP A 37 -7.54 -7.30 4.73
CA ASP A 37 -8.66 -8.10 5.21
C ASP A 37 -9.58 -8.42 4.03
N LEU A 38 -9.55 -9.68 3.60
CA LEU A 38 -10.32 -10.20 2.46
C LEU A 38 -11.82 -10.25 2.76
N ARG A 39 -12.24 -9.97 4.01
CA ARG A 39 -13.64 -9.69 4.35
C ARG A 39 -14.03 -8.30 3.85
N GLY A 40 -14.16 -8.22 2.54
CA GLY A 40 -14.73 -7.10 1.84
C GLY A 40 -13.74 -6.00 1.47
N GLY A 41 -12.41 -6.15 1.61
CA GLY A 41 -11.40 -5.26 1.03
C GLY A 41 -11.56 -3.77 1.35
N ASN A 42 -12.18 -3.45 2.50
CA ASN A 42 -12.51 -2.08 2.91
C ASN A 42 -11.44 -1.48 3.83
N HIS A 43 -10.48 -2.29 4.26
CA HIS A 43 -9.42 -1.88 5.16
C HIS A 43 -8.10 -2.50 4.75
N LEU A 44 -7.03 -1.73 4.84
CA LEU A 44 -5.65 -2.20 4.69
C LEU A 44 -5.08 -2.50 6.08
N GLN A 45 -4.72 -3.75 6.36
CA GLN A 45 -4.20 -4.14 7.67
C GLN A 45 -2.67 -4.07 7.72
N LEU A 46 -2.17 -3.45 8.78
CA LEU A 46 -0.75 -3.29 9.08
C LEU A 46 -0.29 -4.40 10.04
N LYS A 47 1.01 -4.74 10.02
CA LYS A 47 1.66 -5.71 10.92
C LYS A 47 1.42 -5.42 12.40
N SER A 48 1.14 -4.16 12.74
CA SER A 48 0.78 -3.71 14.08
C SER A 48 -0.69 -3.97 14.45
N ASN A 49 -1.44 -4.74 13.65
CA ASN A 49 -2.88 -4.95 13.75
C ASN A 49 -3.73 -3.68 13.59
N LEU A 50 -3.19 -2.68 12.90
CA LEU A 50 -3.91 -1.45 12.61
C LEU A 50 -4.55 -1.52 11.23
N SER A 51 -5.74 -0.95 11.12
CA SER A 51 -6.50 -0.97 9.89
C SER A 51 -6.65 0.44 9.33
N ILE A 52 -6.24 0.65 8.08
CA ILE A 52 -6.47 1.90 7.36
C ILE A 52 -7.77 1.72 6.56
N PRO A 53 -8.84 2.47 6.89
CA PRO A 53 -10.08 2.41 6.11
C PRO A 53 -9.89 2.95 4.68
N VAL A 54 -10.85 2.72 3.79
CA VAL A 54 -10.86 3.38 2.48
C VAL A 54 -10.86 4.90 2.67
N LEU A 55 -9.87 5.56 2.08
CA LEU A 55 -9.71 7.00 2.15
C LEU A 55 -10.20 7.62 0.83
N THR A 56 -11.29 8.38 0.89
CA THR A 56 -11.91 9.01 -0.28
C THR A 56 -11.07 10.15 -0.86
N THR A 57 -10.20 10.76 -0.06
CA THR A 57 -9.32 11.88 -0.42
C THR A 57 -7.88 11.46 -0.72
N LEU A 58 -7.59 10.15 -0.72
CA LEU A 58 -6.24 9.64 -0.94
C LEU A 58 -5.86 9.74 -2.42
N ASN A 59 -4.84 10.55 -2.71
CA ASN A 59 -4.31 10.73 -4.06
C ASN A 59 -3.14 9.78 -4.34
N THR A 60 -2.31 9.51 -3.33
CA THR A 60 -1.07 8.76 -3.52
C THR A 60 -0.84 7.76 -2.39
N LEU A 61 -0.67 6.48 -2.73
CA LEU A 61 -0.32 5.41 -1.81
C LEU A 61 1.10 4.91 -2.09
N TRP A 62 1.97 4.91 -1.08
CA TRP A 62 3.31 4.35 -1.15
C TRP A 62 3.43 3.12 -0.28
N ILE A 63 3.94 2.04 -0.87
CA ILE A 63 4.23 0.78 -0.23
C ILE A 63 5.73 0.53 -0.37
N GLN A 64 6.42 0.61 0.75
CA GLN A 64 7.86 0.45 0.84
C GLN A 64 8.18 -0.73 1.76
N GLU A 65 8.63 -1.84 1.17
CA GLU A 65 9.02 -3.06 1.88
C GLU A 65 10.37 -3.56 1.33
N PRO A 66 11.50 -2.96 1.77
CA PRO A 66 12.83 -3.26 1.23
C PRO A 66 13.18 -4.74 1.31
N GLY A 67 13.42 -5.36 0.14
CA GLY A 67 13.90 -6.73 0.04
C GLY A 67 12.85 -7.81 0.33
N ARG A 68 11.61 -7.44 0.63
CA ARG A 68 10.52 -8.39 0.84
C ARG A 68 9.79 -8.66 -0.48
N GLU A 69 9.46 -9.92 -0.69
CA GLU A 69 8.52 -10.35 -1.70
C GLU A 69 7.08 -10.15 -1.22
N ILE A 70 6.33 -9.35 -1.98
CA ILE A 70 4.89 -9.18 -1.82
C ILE A 70 4.23 -10.38 -2.48
N THR A 71 3.43 -11.12 -1.72
CA THR A 71 2.74 -12.30 -2.27
C THR A 71 1.63 -11.88 -3.25
N SER A 72 1.21 -12.78 -4.13
CA SER A 72 0.09 -12.52 -5.05
C SER A 72 -1.20 -12.13 -4.32
N GLU A 73 -1.45 -12.72 -3.15
CA GLU A 73 -2.61 -12.44 -2.30
C GLU A 73 -2.53 -11.02 -1.71
N GLU A 74 -1.37 -10.67 -1.14
CA GLU A 74 -1.08 -9.36 -0.59
C GLU A 74 -1.22 -8.26 -1.65
N PHE A 75 -0.64 -8.50 -2.82
CA PHE A 75 -0.70 -7.57 -3.95
C PHE A 75 -2.14 -7.40 -4.46
N THR A 76 -2.89 -8.49 -4.57
CA THR A 76 -4.31 -8.46 -4.95
C THR A 76 -5.13 -7.65 -3.95
N GLY A 77 -4.90 -7.85 -2.66
CA GLY A 77 -5.55 -7.08 -1.61
C GLY A 77 -5.24 -5.58 -1.70
N ILE A 78 -3.97 -5.22 -1.94
CA ILE A 78 -3.55 -3.82 -2.13
C ILE A 78 -4.30 -3.19 -3.32
N LEU A 79 -4.42 -3.92 -4.43
CA LEU A 79 -5.15 -3.44 -5.60
C LEU A 79 -6.65 -3.29 -5.32
N GLN A 80 -7.26 -4.21 -4.56
CA GLN A 80 -8.67 -4.11 -4.15
C GLN A 80 -8.93 -2.93 -3.23
N TYR A 81 -8.02 -2.65 -2.28
CA TYR A 81 -8.11 -1.45 -1.45
C TYR A 81 -7.95 -0.18 -2.31
N SER A 82 -6.96 -0.16 -3.19
CA SER A 82 -6.67 0.96 -4.09
C SER A 82 -7.82 1.22 -5.07
N SER A 83 -8.53 0.17 -5.51
CA SER A 83 -9.66 0.30 -6.44
C SER A 83 -10.84 1.05 -5.81
N LYS A 84 -10.95 1.04 -4.48
CA LYS A 84 -11.99 1.74 -3.71
C LYS A 84 -11.63 3.15 -3.28
N CYS A 85 -10.33 3.48 -3.27
CA CYS A 85 -9.87 4.84 -3.03
C CYS A 85 -10.15 5.67 -4.30
N LEU A 86 -11.30 6.34 -4.34
CA LEU A 86 -11.81 6.99 -5.56
C LEU A 86 -10.90 8.11 -6.09
N ALA A 87 -10.28 8.88 -5.19
CA ALA A 87 -9.36 9.96 -5.56
C ALA A 87 -7.93 9.50 -5.88
N LEU A 88 -7.64 8.19 -5.80
CA LEU A 88 -6.29 7.67 -5.99
C LEU A 88 -5.83 7.90 -7.43
N LYS A 89 -4.66 8.53 -7.58
CA LYS A 89 -4.01 8.83 -8.85
C LYS A 89 -2.72 8.04 -9.04
N GLU A 90 -2.04 7.73 -7.94
CA GLU A 90 -0.72 7.09 -7.99
C GLU A 90 -0.57 6.00 -6.93
N LEU A 91 -0.05 4.86 -7.36
CA LEU A 91 0.32 3.74 -6.50
C LEU A 91 1.80 3.45 -6.68
N TRP A 92 2.57 3.57 -5.60
CA TRP A 92 4.01 3.43 -5.59
C TRP A 92 4.43 2.18 -4.84
N PHE A 93 5.19 1.33 -5.51
CA PHE A 93 5.84 0.15 -4.96
C PHE A 93 7.34 0.41 -4.93
N VAL A 94 7.93 0.55 -3.74
CA VAL A 94 9.31 0.99 -3.57
C VAL A 94 10.13 -0.07 -2.85
N TRP A 95 11.22 -0.48 -3.50
CA TRP A 95 12.17 -1.45 -2.96
C TRP A 95 11.56 -2.80 -2.58
N CYS A 96 10.40 -3.16 -3.13
CA CYS A 96 9.75 -4.45 -2.92
C CYS A 96 9.84 -5.33 -4.15
N LEU A 97 9.79 -6.65 -3.95
CA LEU A 97 9.67 -7.62 -5.05
C LEU A 97 8.18 -7.87 -5.29
N LEU A 98 7.72 -7.65 -6.52
CA LEU A 98 6.32 -7.84 -6.92
C LEU A 98 6.11 -9.23 -7.52
N PRO A 99 4.90 -9.81 -7.37
CA PRO A 99 4.61 -11.11 -7.95
C PRO A 99 4.58 -11.06 -9.48
N LEU A 100 5.05 -12.13 -10.12
CA LEU A 100 5.22 -12.23 -11.57
C LEU A 100 3.92 -12.23 -12.38
N SER A 101 2.81 -12.66 -11.78
CA SER A 101 1.51 -12.74 -12.45
C SER A 101 0.38 -12.49 -11.47
N ILE A 102 -0.54 -11.62 -11.85
CA ILE A 102 -1.74 -11.29 -11.08
C ILE A 102 -2.95 -11.30 -12.02
N GLN A 103 -4.02 -11.97 -11.59
CA GLN A 103 -5.36 -11.82 -12.15
C GLN A 103 -6.22 -11.12 -11.10
N ALA A 104 -6.37 -9.81 -11.23
CA ALA A 104 -7.22 -9.04 -10.34
C ALA A 104 -8.11 -8.12 -11.17
N GLU A 105 -9.42 -8.29 -11.07
CA GLU A 105 -10.43 -7.42 -11.70
C GLU A 105 -10.23 -5.94 -11.31
N SER A 106 -9.68 -5.71 -10.12
CA SER A 106 -9.30 -4.37 -9.63
C SER A 106 -8.28 -3.66 -10.51
N VAL A 107 -7.46 -4.38 -11.29
CA VAL A 107 -6.55 -3.79 -12.28
C VAL A 107 -7.34 -3.07 -13.36
N SER A 108 -8.45 -3.65 -13.84
CA SER A 108 -9.32 -3.02 -14.84
C SER A 108 -9.93 -1.72 -14.32
N VAL A 109 -10.35 -1.69 -13.04
CA VAL A 109 -10.89 -0.49 -12.37
C VAL A 109 -9.84 0.60 -12.18
N LEU A 110 -8.62 0.23 -11.82
CA LEU A 110 -7.51 1.18 -11.67
C LEU A 110 -7.08 1.73 -13.04
N ARG A 111 -7.09 0.89 -14.07
CA ARG A 111 -6.76 1.28 -15.45
C ARG A 111 -7.81 2.21 -16.04
N SER A 112 -9.11 1.96 -15.85
CA SER A 112 -10.17 2.84 -16.37
C SER A 112 -10.13 4.23 -15.74
N ARG A 113 -9.61 4.34 -14.51
CA ARG A 113 -9.39 5.61 -13.80
C ARG A 113 -8.02 6.25 -14.06
N ASN A 114 -7.20 5.67 -14.95
CA ASN A 114 -5.84 6.15 -15.26
C ASN A 114 -4.94 6.29 -14.03
N VAL A 115 -5.08 5.40 -13.04
CA VAL A 115 -4.17 5.35 -11.88
C VAL A 115 -2.79 4.89 -12.34
N LYS A 116 -1.75 5.68 -12.05
CA LYS A 116 -0.37 5.35 -12.40
C LYS A 116 0.22 4.37 -11.38
N GLY A 117 0.65 3.20 -11.86
CA GLY A 117 1.46 2.27 -11.09
C GLY A 117 2.93 2.58 -11.29
N ASN A 118 3.61 3.04 -10.25
CA ASN A 118 5.04 3.33 -10.26
C ASN A 118 5.79 2.27 -9.45
N ILE A 119 6.81 1.67 -10.06
CA ILE A 119 7.62 0.64 -9.42
C ILE A 119 9.05 1.17 -9.36
N GLN A 120 9.59 1.32 -8.15
CA GLN A 120 11.01 1.57 -7.93
C GLN A 120 11.67 0.23 -7.59
N PRO A 121 12.36 -0.40 -8.55
CA PRO A 121 13.00 -1.68 -8.31
C PRO A 121 14.11 -1.54 -7.28
N ILE A 122 14.35 -2.62 -6.53
CA ILE A 122 15.67 -2.80 -5.90
C ILE A 122 16.63 -3.01 -7.07
N ILE A 123 17.57 -2.09 -7.26
CA ILE A 123 18.77 -2.42 -8.04
C ILE A 123 19.53 -3.43 -7.18
N LEU A 124 19.15 -4.70 -7.28
CA LEU A 124 20.08 -5.78 -7.03
C LEU A 124 21.19 -5.52 -8.03
N CYS A 125 22.28 -4.93 -7.57
CA CYS A 125 23.55 -4.99 -8.28
C CYS A 125 23.80 -6.49 -8.42
N VAL A 126 23.37 -7.07 -9.55
CA VAL A 126 23.62 -8.45 -9.90
C VAL A 126 25.12 -8.50 -10.15
N MET A 127 25.87 -8.65 -9.06
CA MET A 127 27.19 -9.23 -9.07
C MET A 127 26.98 -10.67 -9.54
N LYS A 128 26.82 -10.85 -10.86
CA LYS A 128 27.10 -12.13 -11.50
C LYS A 128 28.55 -12.41 -11.15
N LYS A 129 28.78 -13.21 -10.10
CA LYS A 129 30.07 -13.85 -9.90
C LYS A 129 30.32 -14.68 -11.16
N LYS A 130 31.30 -14.24 -11.96
CA LYS A 130 31.94 -15.08 -12.98
C LYS A 130 32.71 -16.19 -12.29
#